data_AF-A0A2Z6S9P4-F1
#
_entry.id   AF-A0A2Z6S9P4-F1
#
_cell.length_a   1.000
_cell.length_b   1.000
_cell.length_c   1.000
_cell.angle_alpha   90.00
_cell.angle_beta   90.00
_cell.angle_gamma   90.00
#
_symmetry.space_group_name_H-M   'P 1'
#
loop_
_entity.id
_entity.type
_entity.pdbx_description
1 polymer ?
#
loop_
_entity_poly.entity_id
_entity_poly.type
_entity_poly.pdbx_seq_one_letter_code
_entity_poly.pdbx_strand_id
1 'polypeptide(L)'
;MDSDEYINILANHFIPWVDNYLNSIFQQDGASCHTSTYTVWWMKTHNIPILDWVMQSPNLNLIENLWNHLDSQVRKRKPVPRSKQELIGIIQDEWRKITIETCQHLILSMPNWVKAVIKAKGGHTKY
;
A
#
# COMPACT_ATOMS: atom_id res chain seq x y z
N MET A 1 -2.48 7.10 -14.09
CA MET A 1 -3.08 7.65 -12.87
C MET A 1 -2.59 9.04 -12.65
N ASP A 2 -3.47 10.01 -12.86
CA ASP A 2 -3.28 11.39 -12.43
C ASP A 2 -3.97 11.62 -11.07
N SER A 3 -4.04 12.89 -10.64
CA SER A 3 -4.66 13.24 -9.35
C SER A 3 -6.18 13.04 -9.37
N ASP A 4 -6.83 13.26 -10.51
CA ASP A 4 -8.29 13.12 -10.63
C ASP A 4 -8.70 11.66 -10.56
N GLU A 5 -8.03 10.78 -11.29
CA GLU A 5 -8.22 9.33 -11.21
C GLU A 5 -7.97 8.81 -9.79
N TYR A 6 -6.92 9.32 -9.13
CA TYR A 6 -6.59 8.93 -7.76
C TYR A 6 -7.68 9.35 -6.76
N ILE A 7 -8.11 10.62 -6.79
CA ILE A 7 -9.18 11.12 -5.93
C ILE A 7 -10.49 10.36 -6.19
N ASN A 8 -10.81 10.05 -7.45
CA ASN A 8 -11.99 9.27 -7.78
C ASN A 8 -11.97 7.88 -7.13
N ILE A 9 -10.81 7.21 -7.09
CA ILE A 9 -10.67 5.93 -6.38
C ILE A 9 -10.90 6.11 -4.88
N LEU A 10 -10.32 7.15 -4.28
CA LEU A 10 -10.47 7.40 -2.85
C LEU A 10 -11.92 7.74 -2.48
N ALA A 11 -12.55 8.63 -3.23
CA ALA A 11 -13.93 9.05 -2.99
C ALA A 11 -14.92 7.88 -3.10
N ASN A 12 -14.75 7.02 -4.11
CA ASN A 12 -15.72 5.96 -4.40
C ASN A 12 -15.46 4.65 -3.64
N HIS A 13 -14.22 4.39 -3.20
CA HIS A 13 -13.86 3.11 -2.59
C HIS A 13 -13.25 3.25 -1.19
N PHE A 14 -12.40 4.25 -0.97
CA PHE A 14 -11.72 4.40 0.32
C PHE A 14 -12.62 5.07 1.37
N ILE A 15 -13.27 6.19 1.05
CA ILE A 15 -14.14 6.92 1.99
C ILE A 15 -15.25 6.04 2.57
N PRO A 16 -16.07 5.33 1.76
CA PRO A 16 -17.14 4.49 2.31
C PRO A 16 -16.63 3.37 3.21
N TRP A 17 -15.38 2.94 2.99
CA TRP A 17 -14.75 1.89 3.78
C TRP A 17 -14.15 2.43 5.08
N VAL A 18 -13.40 3.52 5.03
CA VAL A 18 -12.66 4.09 6.17
C VAL A 18 -13.58 4.70 7.23
N ASP A 19 -14.79 5.12 6.86
CA ASP A 19 -15.80 5.62 7.80
C ASP A 19 -16.15 4.59 8.90
N ASN A 20 -15.88 3.30 8.66
CA ASN A 20 -16.05 2.23 9.66
C ASN A 20 -14.86 2.09 10.63
N TYR A 21 -13.76 2.82 10.41
CA TYR A 21 -12.50 2.70 11.14
C TYR A 21 -12.07 4.05 11.72
N LEU A 22 -12.80 4.50 12.74
CA LEU A 22 -12.52 5.75 13.45
C LEU A 22 -11.09 5.75 14.03
N ASN A 23 -10.44 6.93 14.00
CA ASN A 23 -9.06 7.16 14.48
C ASN A 23 -7.94 6.46 13.66
N SER A 24 -8.21 6.13 12.39
CA SER A 24 -7.18 5.62 11.49
C SER A 24 -6.33 6.74 10.90
N ILE A 25 -5.07 6.45 10.58
CA ILE A 25 -4.17 7.34 9.82
C ILE A 25 -3.92 6.73 8.44
N PHE A 26 -4.10 7.51 7.39
CA PHE A 26 -3.88 7.09 6.01
C PHE A 26 -2.40 7.18 5.63
N GLN A 27 -1.84 6.11 5.10
CA GLN A 27 -0.46 6.06 4.62
C GLN A 27 -0.44 5.93 3.10
N GLN A 28 0.30 6.81 2.44
CA GLN A 28 0.54 6.82 0.99
C GLN A 28 2.02 7.12 0.72
N ASP A 29 2.51 6.77 -0.47
CA ASP A 29 3.87 7.10 -0.89
C ASP A 29 3.95 8.54 -1.45
N GLY A 30 5.17 8.93 -1.87
CA GLY A 30 5.44 10.26 -2.43
C GLY A 30 5.18 10.39 -3.93
N ALA A 31 4.34 9.54 -4.55
CA ALA A 31 4.03 9.69 -5.97
C ALA A 31 3.37 11.05 -6.27
N SER A 32 3.66 11.62 -7.44
CA SER A 32 3.26 12.99 -7.78
C SER A 32 1.75 13.22 -7.76
N CYS A 33 0.94 12.20 -8.09
CA CYS A 33 -0.52 12.25 -7.98
C CYS A 33 -1.01 12.25 -6.52
N HIS A 34 -0.27 11.65 -5.59
CA HIS A 34 -0.61 11.60 -4.16
C HIS A 34 -0.25 12.90 -3.43
N THR A 35 0.81 13.57 -3.89
CA THR A 35 1.35 14.80 -3.27
C THR A 35 0.98 16.08 -4.02
N SER A 36 0.12 16.00 -5.04
CA SER A 36 -0.30 17.19 -5.78
C SER A 36 -1.06 18.15 -4.87
N THR A 37 -1.01 19.45 -5.17
CA THR A 37 -1.74 20.49 -4.42
C THR A 37 -3.23 20.14 -4.33
N TYR A 38 -3.79 19.61 -5.43
CA TYR A 38 -5.19 19.24 -5.50
C TYR A 38 -5.52 18.03 -4.61
N THR A 39 -4.73 16.96 -4.67
CA THR A 39 -4.93 15.78 -3.81
C THR A 39 -4.80 16.12 -2.33
N VAL A 40 -3.78 16.89 -1.95
CA VAL A 40 -3.59 17.32 -0.55
C VAL A 40 -4.75 18.20 -0.08
N TRP A 41 -5.24 19.12 -0.92
CA TRP A 41 -6.42 19.93 -0.61
C TRP A 41 -7.67 19.07 -0.41
N TRP A 42 -7.90 18.10 -1.29
CA TRP A 42 -9.06 17.20 -1.22
C TRP A 42 -9.04 16.37 0.07
N MET A 43 -7.90 15.75 0.39
CA MET A 43 -7.73 14.94 1.61
C MET A 43 -7.99 15.75 2.88
N LYS A 44 -7.47 16.99 2.94
CA LYS A 44 -7.72 17.91 4.06
C LYS A 44 -9.20 18.25 4.22
N THR A 45 -9.90 18.48 3.11
CA THR A 45 -11.32 18.81 3.09
C THR A 45 -12.20 17.64 3.56
N HIS A 46 -11.74 16.41 3.38
CA HIS A 46 -12.42 15.18 3.82
C HIS A 46 -11.91 14.68 5.18
N ASN A 47 -11.14 15.50 5.91
CA ASN A 47 -10.59 15.18 7.23
C ASN A 47 -9.83 13.84 7.27
N ILE A 48 -9.13 13.48 6.20
CA ILE A 48 -8.31 12.27 6.15
C ILE A 48 -6.94 12.59 6.77
N PRO A 49 -6.61 12.10 7.96
CA PRO A 49 -5.28 12.29 8.53
C PRO A 49 -4.26 11.48 7.73
N ILE A 50 -3.26 12.16 7.16
CA ILE A 50 -2.19 11.52 6.39
C ILE A 50 -0.97 11.33 7.29
N LEU A 51 -0.34 10.17 7.21
CA LEU A 51 0.94 9.90 7.87
C LEU A 51 2.05 10.69 7.18
N ASP A 52 2.84 11.45 7.94
CA ASP A 52 4.04 12.10 7.43
C ASP A 52 5.02 11.06 6.90
N TRP A 53 5.21 11.04 5.58
CA TRP A 53 6.01 10.03 4.89
C TRP A 53 7.36 10.60 4.45
N VAL A 54 8.44 9.88 4.76
CA VAL A 54 9.77 10.24 4.26
C VAL A 54 9.87 9.80 2.80
N MET A 55 10.14 10.75 1.90
CA MET A 55 10.34 10.45 0.48
C MET A 55 11.43 9.38 0.28
N GLN A 56 11.26 8.53 -0.74
CA GLN A 56 12.22 7.49 -1.15
C GLN A 56 12.48 6.38 -0.10
N SER A 57 11.48 6.03 0.71
CA SER A 57 11.55 4.91 1.66
C SER A 57 10.61 3.75 1.29
N PRO A 58 10.82 3.04 0.15
CA PRO A 58 9.97 1.92 -0.24
C PRO A 58 9.94 0.82 0.83
N ASN A 59 11.06 0.64 1.54
CA ASN A 59 11.22 -0.34 2.61
C ASN A 59 10.31 -0.09 3.83
N LEU A 60 9.70 1.09 3.93
CA LEU A 60 8.73 1.39 4.98
C LEU A 60 7.29 1.13 4.53
N ASN A 61 7.03 1.04 3.22
CA ASN A 61 5.69 0.88 2.67
C ASN A 61 5.23 -0.57 2.84
N LEU A 62 4.28 -0.80 3.76
CA LEU A 62 3.78 -2.14 4.08
C LEU A 62 3.15 -2.83 2.87
N ILE A 63 2.53 -2.07 1.97
CA ILE A 63 1.86 -2.64 0.80
C ILE A 63 2.86 -3.18 -0.24
N GLU A 64 4.08 -2.63 -0.33
CA GLU A 64 5.12 -3.18 -1.21
C GLU A 64 5.51 -4.61 -0.79
N ASN A 65 5.57 -4.85 0.52
CA ASN A 65 5.82 -6.20 1.04
C ASN A 65 4.67 -7.15 0.74
N LEU A 66 3.43 -6.65 0.80
CA LEU A 66 2.25 -7.42 0.42
C LEU A 66 2.24 -7.73 -1.07
N TRP A 67 2.63 -6.78 -1.93
CA TRP A 67 2.80 -6.99 -3.37
C TRP A 67 3.89 -8.01 -3.67
N ASN A 68 5.03 -7.95 -2.98
CA ASN A 68 6.11 -8.93 -3.11
C ASN A 68 5.64 -10.34 -2.70
N HIS A 69 4.86 -10.44 -1.62
CA HIS A 69 4.24 -11.70 -1.21
C HIS A 69 3.30 -12.23 -2.30
N LEU A 70 2.40 -11.38 -2.81
CA LEU A 70 1.45 -11.74 -3.86
C LEU A 70 2.15 -12.19 -5.14
N ASP A 71 3.13 -11.43 -5.63
CA ASP A 71 3.91 -11.77 -6.82
C ASP A 71 4.61 -13.13 -6.65
N SER A 72 5.16 -13.41 -5.47
CA SER A 72 5.74 -14.72 -5.15
C SER A 72 4.70 -15.86 -5.24
N GLN A 73 3.48 -15.67 -4.74
CA GLN A 73 2.42 -16.69 -4.86
C GLN A 73 1.97 -16.87 -6.31
N VAL A 74 1.77 -15.78 -7.04
CA VAL A 74 1.37 -15.80 -8.45
C VAL A 74 2.42 -16.54 -9.30
N ARG A 75 3.72 -16.32 -9.07
CA ARG A 75 4.81 -17.02 -9.79
C ARG A 75 4.87 -18.51 -9.51
N LYS A 76 4.40 -18.96 -8.34
CA LYS A 76 4.33 -20.39 -7.97
C LYS A 76 3.17 -21.12 -8.66
N ARG A 77 2.16 -20.40 -9.16
CA ARG A 77 0.99 -21.00 -9.79
C ARG A 77 1.37 -21.76 -11.07
N LYS A 78 0.77 -22.94 -11.22
CA LYS A 78 0.89 -23.80 -12.39
C LYS A 78 -0.51 -24.24 -12.84
N PRO A 79 -0.81 -24.26 -14.14
CA PRO A 79 0.04 -23.76 -15.24
C PRO A 79 0.26 -22.24 -15.14
N VAL A 80 1.31 -21.75 -15.80
CA VAL A 80 1.58 -20.30 -15.89
C VAL A 80 0.46 -19.66 -16.74
N PRO A 81 -0.11 -18.51 -16.33
CA PRO A 81 -1.17 -17.86 -17.09
C PRO A 81 -0.70 -17.50 -18.50
N ARG A 82 -1.55 -17.77 -19.49
CA ARG A 82 -1.27 -17.52 -20.92
C ARG A 82 -2.01 -16.30 -21.46
N SER A 83 -2.90 -15.73 -20.67
CA SER A 83 -3.66 -14.53 -21.03
C SER A 83 -3.72 -13.53 -19.87
N LYS A 84 -3.99 -12.27 -20.20
CA LYS A 84 -4.21 -11.22 -19.20
C LYS A 84 -5.39 -11.57 -18.28
N GLN A 85 -6.44 -12.18 -18.82
CA GLN A 85 -7.63 -12.57 -18.06
C GLN A 85 -7.31 -13.68 -17.05
N GLU A 86 -6.54 -14.69 -17.47
CA GLU A 86 -6.05 -15.73 -16.55
C GLU A 86 -5.16 -15.13 -15.45
N LEU A 87 -4.25 -14.23 -15.80
CA LEU A 87 -3.38 -13.58 -14.82
C LEU A 87 -4.19 -12.75 -13.81
N ILE A 88 -5.19 -11.99 -14.26
CA ILE A 88 -6.08 -11.24 -13.36
C ILE A 88 -6.82 -12.19 -12.42
N GLY A 89 -7.37 -13.29 -12.93
CA GLY A 89 -8.05 -14.29 -12.11
C GLY A 89 -7.13 -14.89 -11.05
N ILE A 90 -5.90 -15.26 -11.43
CA ILE A 90 -4.89 -15.78 -10.50
C ILE A 90 -4.52 -14.74 -9.44
N ILE A 91 -4.30 -13.48 -9.81
CA ILE A 91 -3.99 -12.40 -8.86
C ILE A 91 -5.14 -12.24 -7.86
N GLN A 92 -6.40 -12.24 -8.31
CA GLN A 92 -7.56 -12.15 -7.44
C GLN A 92 -7.67 -13.36 -6.49
N ASP A 93 -7.38 -14.57 -6.98
CA ASP A 93 -7.41 -15.78 -6.17
C ASP A 93 -6.32 -15.78 -5.09
N GLU A 94 -5.08 -15.40 -5.43
CA GLU A 94 -4.00 -15.31 -4.45
C GLU A 94 -4.22 -14.15 -3.47
N TRP A 95 -4.77 -13.02 -3.93
CA TRP A 95 -5.13 -11.90 -3.06
C TRP A 95 -6.15 -12.31 -1.99
N ARG A 96 -7.18 -13.08 -2.35
CA ARG A 96 -8.19 -13.57 -1.40
C ARG A 96 -7.64 -14.53 -0.34
N LYS A 97 -6.45 -15.12 -0.56
CA LYS A 97 -5.79 -16.00 0.41
C LYS A 97 -4.94 -15.23 1.43
N ILE A 98 -4.68 -13.95 1.19
CA ILE A 98 -3.97 -13.11 2.16
C ILE A 98 -4.85 -12.97 3.39
N THR A 99 -4.38 -13.50 4.50
CA THR A 99 -5.13 -13.53 5.75
C THR A 99 -4.88 -12.28 6.58
N ILE A 100 -5.76 -12.02 7.55
CA ILE A 100 -5.60 -10.92 8.52
C ILE A 100 -4.29 -11.11 9.31
N GLU A 101 -3.94 -12.36 9.65
CA GLU A 101 -2.70 -12.68 10.37
C GLU A 101 -1.47 -12.29 9.54
N THR A 102 -1.51 -12.49 8.22
CA THR A 102 -0.44 -12.04 7.31
C THR A 102 -0.25 -10.52 7.39
N CYS A 103 -1.35 -9.76 7.33
CA CYS A 103 -1.32 -8.31 7.48
C CYS A 103 -0.83 -7.87 8.87
N GLN A 104 -1.29 -8.53 9.93
CA GLN A 104 -0.87 -8.24 11.30
C GLN A 104 0.63 -8.50 11.50
N HIS A 105 1.17 -9.59 10.97
CA HIS A 105 2.60 -9.87 11.04
C HIS A 105 3.44 -8.80 10.35
N LEU A 106 2.99 -8.30 9.19
CA LEU A 106 3.65 -7.19 8.50
C LEU A 106 3.63 -5.92 9.36
N ILE A 107 2.47 -5.54 9.90
CA ILE A 107 2.33 -4.37 10.77
C ILE A 107 3.24 -4.47 12.01
N LEU A 108 3.26 -5.63 12.67
CA LEU A 108 4.08 -5.88 13.85
C LEU A 108 5.58 -5.86 13.56
N SER A 109 5.99 -6.10 12.31
CA SER A 109 7.40 -6.03 11.89
C SER A 109 7.89 -4.59 11.64
N MET A 110 6.98 -3.65 11.42
CA MET A 110 7.25 -2.27 11.01
C MET A 110 8.19 -1.51 11.98
N PRO A 111 8.08 -1.64 13.32
CA PRO A 111 9.04 -1.03 14.25
C PRO A 111 10.49 -1.50 14.05
N ASN A 112 10.71 -2.73 13.62
CA ASN A 112 12.05 -3.25 13.34
C ASN A 112 12.63 -2.64 12.06
N TRP A 113 11.79 -2.40 11.05
CA TRP A 113 12.20 -1.73 9.81
C TRP A 113 12.59 -0.27 10.08
N VAL A 114 11.76 0.46 10.84
CA VAL A 114 12.07 1.84 11.26
C VAL A 114 13.40 1.89 12.02
N LYS A 115 13.62 0.99 12.99
CA LYS A 115 14.91 0.90 13.70
C LYS A 115 16.08 0.63 12.76
N ALA A 116 15.90 -0.23 11.76
CA ALA A 116 16.93 -0.54 10.77
C ALA A 116 17.27 0.68 9.90
N VAL A 117 16.27 1.42 9.42
CA VAL A 117 16.47 2.65 8.63
C VAL A 117 17.17 3.72 9.47
N ILE A 118 16.77 3.92 10.73
CA ILE A 118 17.43 4.85 11.66
C ILE A 118 18.90 4.45 11.87
N LYS A 119 19.18 3.15 12.11
CA LYS A 119 20.55 2.64 12.27
C LYS A 119 21.39 2.84 10.99
N ALA A 120 20.76 2.70 9.83
CA ALA A 120 21.38 2.97 8.54
C ALA A 120 21.50 4.46 8.19
N LYS A 121 21.05 5.36 9.07
CA LYS A 121 20.99 6.82 8.85
C LYS A 121 20.25 7.20 7.56
N GLY A 122 19.15 6.49 7.26
CA GLY A 122 18.38 6.68 6.03
C GLY A 122 18.93 5.92 4.82
N GLY A 123 20.01 5.14 4.97
CA GLY A 123 20.54 4.27 3.94
C GLY A 123 19.72 3.00 3.72
N HIS A 124 20.11 2.22 2.71
CA HIS A 124 19.44 0.98 2.33
C HIS A 124 19.45 -0.07 3.45
N THR A 125 18.34 -0.77 3.62
CA THR A 125 18.17 -1.85 4.60
C THR A 125 18.04 -3.20 3.91
N LYS A 126 18.16 -4.29 4.70
CA LYS A 126 17.90 -5.66 4.23
C LYS A 126 16.42 -5.99 4.05
N TYR A 127 15.57 -5.12 4.60
CA TYR A 127 14.14 -5.05 4.35
C TYR A 127 13.91 -4.18 3.14
#